data_AF-A0A0Q8QMB8-F1
#
_entry.id   AF-A0A0Q8QMB8-F1
#
_cell.length_a   1.000
_cell.length_b   1.000
_cell.length_c   1.000
_cell.angle_alpha   90.00
_cell.angle_beta   90.00
_cell.angle_gamma   90.00
#
_symmetry.space_group_name_H-M   'P 1'
#
loop_
_entity.id
_entity.type
_entity.pdbx_description
1 polymer ?
#
loop_
_entity_poly.entity_id
_entity_poly.type
_entity_poly.pdbx_seq_one_letter_code
_entity_poly.pdbx_strand_id
1 'polypeptide(L)'
;MRRLLAALLASAALSAQAGDAATDAAITARIAQIRAMPVAANASAAGAQRRELDAAWRFFGDFREDAVPLLRRELAAELRSPRPSQQLLLDAACFLAAYGTESDTPFAVQAALAINPDAALDGPQLFRLMHAAAASRDTRLLPQVDRAFLRKDVSIPLPQQGSTIDETGVRALLYGRFGAAGERHLAAQLRDPAVAKPVLDVLQLVGSPASVPAVELLLQSADMEIFTRAVNFLVRAGGPQGREALLALKPQGLSKEAVQFFTPMRLQLAQPPAPQAGKGILPDAEVRRQLEVLEANGGHYAGVDPSAIAQSRLPKQELLERLARIRERSFARATNEALADIDTTSALLNAISYRNQ
;
A
#
# COMPACT_ATOMS: atom_id res chain seq x y z
N MET A 1 -31.71 58.70 0.32
CA MET A 1 -30.49 57.87 0.47
C MET A 1 -30.75 56.40 0.83
N ARG A 2 -31.69 56.03 1.71
CA ARG A 2 -31.94 54.60 2.08
C ARG A 2 -32.43 53.67 0.94
N ARG A 3 -33.13 54.19 -0.08
CA ARG A 3 -33.60 53.37 -1.23
C ARG A 3 -32.53 53.05 -2.28
N LEU A 4 -31.45 53.83 -2.35
CA LEU A 4 -30.33 53.61 -3.29
C LEU A 4 -29.35 52.53 -2.77
N LEU A 5 -29.21 52.39 -1.45
CA LEU A 5 -28.40 51.33 -0.83
C LEU A 5 -29.01 49.93 -0.95
N ALA A 6 -30.35 49.82 -0.93
CA ALA A 6 -31.04 48.52 -1.09
C ALA A 6 -30.95 47.95 -2.52
N ALA A 7 -30.92 48.81 -3.54
CA ALA A 7 -30.78 48.39 -4.94
C ALA A 7 -29.34 47.92 -5.26
N LEU A 8 -28.32 48.53 -4.64
CA LEU A 8 -26.92 48.10 -4.79
C LEU A 8 -26.62 46.78 -4.08
N LEU A 9 -27.26 46.50 -2.94
CA LEU A 9 -27.13 45.21 -2.24
C LEU A 9 -27.87 44.06 -2.96
N ALA A 10 -29.01 44.33 -3.61
CA ALA A 10 -29.74 43.33 -4.40
C ALA A 10 -28.97 42.93 -5.67
N SER A 11 -28.33 43.89 -6.36
CA SER A 11 -27.54 43.61 -7.57
C SER A 11 -26.25 42.83 -7.28
N ALA A 12 -25.68 42.99 -6.07
CA ALA A 12 -24.51 42.21 -5.64
C ALA A 12 -24.87 40.75 -5.31
N ALA A 13 -26.04 40.52 -4.70
CA ALA A 13 -26.52 39.16 -4.41
C ALA A 13 -26.87 38.37 -5.69
N LEU A 14 -27.49 39.02 -6.68
CA LEU A 14 -27.81 38.39 -7.98
C LEU A 14 -26.56 38.06 -8.80
N SER A 15 -25.50 38.86 -8.68
CA SER A 15 -24.22 38.61 -9.36
C SER A 15 -23.42 37.49 -8.72
N ALA A 16 -23.48 37.35 -7.39
CA ALA A 16 -22.85 36.25 -6.66
C ALA A 16 -23.51 34.90 -6.97
N GLN A 17 -24.84 34.87 -7.12
CA GLN A 17 -25.59 33.65 -7.42
C GLN A 17 -25.47 33.18 -8.88
N ALA A 18 -25.25 34.11 -9.82
CA ALA A 18 -25.00 33.77 -11.23
C ALA A 18 -23.60 33.17 -11.46
N GLY A 19 -22.59 33.60 -10.69
CA GLY A 19 -21.24 33.01 -10.71
C GLY A 19 -21.22 31.56 -10.24
N ASP A 20 -22.09 31.23 -9.29
CA ASP A 20 -22.27 29.89 -8.71
C ASP A 20 -22.86 28.92 -9.75
N ALA A 21 -23.96 29.30 -10.42
CA ALA A 21 -24.62 28.46 -11.42
C ALA A 21 -23.76 28.15 -12.67
N ALA A 22 -22.94 29.12 -13.12
CA ALA A 22 -22.05 28.90 -14.26
C ALA A 22 -20.90 27.94 -13.91
N THR A 23 -20.38 28.04 -12.69
CA THR A 23 -19.33 27.16 -12.15
C THR A 23 -19.86 25.73 -12.01
N ASP A 24 -21.03 25.56 -11.41
CA ASP A 24 -21.74 24.28 -11.30
C ASP A 24 -21.97 23.60 -12.65
N ALA A 25 -22.40 24.38 -13.66
CA ALA A 25 -22.60 23.88 -15.01
C ALA A 25 -21.28 23.42 -15.65
N ALA A 26 -20.19 24.16 -15.44
CA ALA A 26 -18.86 23.80 -15.93
C ALA A 26 -18.30 22.53 -15.26
N ILE A 27 -18.47 22.39 -13.93
CA ILE A 27 -18.10 21.19 -13.18
C ILE A 27 -18.89 19.99 -13.70
N THR A 28 -20.22 20.14 -13.80
CA THR A 28 -21.12 19.09 -14.30
C THR A 28 -20.76 18.66 -15.73
N ALA A 29 -20.43 19.61 -16.61
CA ALA A 29 -20.01 19.31 -17.97
C ALA A 29 -18.71 18.49 -18.01
N ARG A 30 -17.73 18.79 -17.15
CA ARG A 30 -16.49 18.00 -17.03
C ARG A 30 -16.75 16.60 -16.46
N ILE A 31 -17.62 16.47 -15.46
CA ILE A 31 -18.03 15.15 -14.94
C ILE A 31 -18.68 14.33 -16.05
N ALA A 32 -19.57 14.93 -16.84
CA ALA A 32 -20.19 14.27 -17.99
C ALA A 32 -19.16 13.86 -19.06
N GLN A 33 -18.14 14.70 -19.31
CA GLN A 33 -17.03 14.37 -20.21
C GLN A 33 -16.27 13.14 -19.71
N ILE A 34 -15.86 13.10 -18.43
CA ILE A 34 -15.19 11.94 -17.82
C ILE A 34 -16.06 10.69 -17.95
N ARG A 35 -17.35 10.80 -17.64
CA ARG A 35 -18.30 9.67 -17.74
C ARG A 35 -18.35 9.09 -19.15
N ALA A 36 -18.28 9.94 -20.17
CA ALA A 36 -18.36 9.57 -21.58
C ALA A 36 -17.01 9.21 -22.22
N MET A 37 -15.90 9.26 -21.47
CA MET A 37 -14.58 8.92 -22.03
C MET A 37 -14.57 7.46 -22.51
N PRO A 38 -14.23 7.21 -23.79
CA PRO A 38 -14.11 5.85 -24.29
C PRO A 38 -12.88 5.16 -23.71
N VAL A 39 -12.81 3.83 -23.81
CA VAL A 39 -11.56 3.12 -23.53
C VAL A 39 -10.49 3.56 -24.56
N ALA A 40 -9.29 3.89 -24.08
CA ALA A 40 -8.17 4.25 -24.96
C ALA A 40 -7.83 3.10 -25.93
N ALA A 41 -7.83 3.38 -27.23
CA ALA A 41 -7.50 2.38 -28.25
C ALA A 41 -5.99 2.08 -28.35
N ASN A 42 -5.14 3.01 -27.90
CA ASN A 42 -3.68 2.90 -27.96
C ASN A 42 -3.01 3.87 -26.96
N ALA A 43 -1.68 3.79 -26.85
CA ALA A 43 -0.89 4.61 -25.93
C ALA A 43 -1.03 6.13 -26.16
N SER A 44 -1.18 6.58 -27.42
CA SER A 44 -1.38 7.99 -27.74
C SER A 44 -2.74 8.48 -27.25
N ALA A 45 -3.80 7.70 -27.48
CA ALA A 45 -5.14 7.98 -26.96
C ALA A 45 -5.16 7.99 -25.43
N ALA A 46 -4.46 7.05 -24.78
CA ALA A 46 -4.31 7.03 -23.32
C ALA A 46 -3.61 8.29 -22.81
N GLY A 47 -2.54 8.74 -23.48
CA GLY A 47 -1.85 9.99 -23.14
C GLY A 47 -2.70 11.25 -23.34
N ALA A 48 -3.57 11.27 -24.35
CA ALA A 48 -4.53 12.36 -24.55
C ALA A 48 -5.59 12.39 -23.43
N GLN A 49 -6.20 11.24 -23.12
CA GLN A 49 -7.16 11.10 -22.03
C GLN A 49 -6.55 11.50 -20.69
N ARG A 50 -5.31 11.08 -20.42
CA ARG A 50 -4.61 11.47 -19.19
C ARG A 50 -4.52 12.99 -19.03
N ARG A 51 -4.19 13.71 -20.10
CA ARG A 51 -4.12 15.17 -20.07
C ARG A 51 -5.50 15.81 -19.85
N GLU A 52 -6.56 15.24 -20.41
CA GLU A 52 -7.93 15.71 -20.15
C GLU A 52 -8.34 15.50 -18.69
N LEU A 53 -8.02 14.34 -18.12
CA LEU A 53 -8.25 14.03 -16.71
C LEU A 53 -7.46 14.97 -15.80
N ASP A 54 -6.15 15.16 -16.07
CA ASP A 54 -5.32 16.06 -15.28
C ASP A 54 -5.82 17.53 -15.37
N ALA A 55 -6.34 17.95 -16.53
CA ALA A 55 -6.96 19.27 -16.69
C ALA A 55 -8.29 19.39 -15.92
N ALA A 56 -9.10 18.33 -15.89
CA ALA A 56 -10.31 18.29 -15.07
C ALA A 56 -9.97 18.33 -13.57
N TRP A 57 -8.98 17.56 -13.13
CA TRP A 57 -8.48 17.56 -11.75
C TRP A 57 -7.99 18.94 -11.32
N ARG A 58 -7.21 19.63 -12.17
CA ARG A 58 -6.78 21.01 -11.90
C ARG A 58 -7.97 21.94 -11.72
N PHE A 59 -8.94 21.86 -12.63
CA PHE A 59 -10.16 22.67 -12.56
C PHE A 59 -10.98 22.38 -11.29
N PHE A 60 -11.21 21.11 -10.94
CA PHE A 60 -11.87 20.75 -9.69
C PHE A 60 -11.09 21.23 -8.47
N GLY A 61 -9.75 21.25 -8.53
CA GLY A 61 -8.90 21.79 -7.48
C GLY A 61 -9.04 23.30 -7.31
N ASP A 62 -9.16 24.04 -8.41
CA ASP A 62 -9.36 25.50 -8.43
C ASP A 62 -10.76 25.89 -7.89
N PHE A 63 -11.78 25.04 -8.10
CA PHE A 63 -13.17 25.23 -7.64
C PHE A 63 -13.59 24.16 -6.62
N ARG A 64 -12.72 23.87 -5.65
CA ARG A 64 -12.86 22.71 -4.75
C ARG A 64 -14.16 22.68 -3.94
N GLU A 65 -14.52 23.80 -3.34
CA GLU A 65 -15.69 23.90 -2.45
C GLU A 65 -17.00 23.56 -3.19
N ASP A 66 -17.07 23.89 -4.49
CA ASP A 66 -18.23 23.60 -5.35
C ASP A 66 -18.13 22.20 -5.97
N ALA A 67 -16.92 21.77 -6.34
CA ALA A 67 -16.68 20.49 -6.99
C ALA A 67 -16.91 19.28 -6.06
N VAL A 68 -16.50 19.35 -4.80
CA VAL A 68 -16.59 18.21 -3.86
C VAL A 68 -18.04 17.77 -3.62
N PRO A 69 -19.01 18.64 -3.29
CA PRO A 69 -20.41 18.24 -3.15
C PRO A 69 -21.00 17.62 -4.42
N LEU A 70 -20.66 18.15 -5.58
CA LEU A 70 -21.11 17.61 -6.87
C LEU A 70 -20.51 16.24 -7.16
N LEU A 71 -19.20 16.07 -7.01
CA LEU A 71 -18.53 14.77 -7.20
C LEU A 71 -19.07 13.70 -6.23
N ARG A 72 -19.37 14.08 -4.98
CA ARG A 72 -20.01 13.17 -4.01
C ARG A 72 -21.38 12.69 -4.50
N ARG A 73 -22.22 13.62 -4.96
CA ARG A 73 -23.55 13.30 -5.49
C ARG A 73 -23.46 12.39 -6.71
N GLU A 74 -22.59 12.73 -7.66
CA GLU A 74 -22.41 11.98 -8.90
C GLU A 74 -21.82 10.59 -8.64
N LEU A 75 -20.84 10.46 -7.74
CA LEU A 75 -20.30 9.16 -7.34
C LEU A 75 -21.37 8.29 -6.67
N ALA A 76 -22.18 8.85 -5.77
CA ALA A 76 -23.29 8.13 -5.14
C ALA A 76 -24.37 7.69 -6.14
N ALA A 77 -24.60 8.45 -7.21
CA ALA A 77 -25.47 8.06 -8.31
C ALA A 77 -24.85 6.94 -9.14
N GLU A 78 -23.56 7.05 -9.46
CA GLU A 78 -22.82 6.07 -10.26
C GLU A 78 -22.75 4.71 -9.56
N LEU A 79 -22.50 4.68 -8.24
CA LEU A 79 -22.49 3.46 -7.43
C LEU A 79 -23.84 2.72 -7.40
N ARG A 80 -24.94 3.41 -7.67
CA ARG A 80 -26.29 2.83 -7.77
C ARG A 80 -26.68 2.49 -9.22
N SER A 81 -25.88 2.90 -10.20
CA SER A 81 -26.14 2.63 -11.61
C SER A 81 -25.98 1.13 -11.90
N PRO A 82 -26.86 0.53 -12.72
CA PRO A 82 -26.67 -0.85 -13.16
C PRO A 82 -25.44 -1.02 -14.07
N ARG A 83 -24.93 0.08 -14.65
CA ARG A 83 -23.75 0.11 -15.53
C ARG A 83 -22.90 1.33 -15.18
N PRO A 84 -22.10 1.25 -14.09
CA PRO A 84 -21.30 2.38 -13.68
C PRO A 84 -20.15 2.65 -14.67
N SER A 85 -19.90 3.92 -14.98
CA SER A 85 -18.71 4.38 -15.67
C SER A 85 -17.48 4.16 -14.79
N GLN A 86 -16.62 3.23 -15.22
CA GLN A 86 -15.43 2.83 -14.46
C GLN A 86 -14.44 4.00 -14.30
N GLN A 87 -14.32 4.85 -15.33
CA GLN A 87 -13.47 6.03 -15.29
C GLN A 87 -14.01 7.06 -14.27
N LEU A 88 -15.32 7.35 -14.30
CA LEU A 88 -15.90 8.29 -13.34
C LEU A 88 -15.82 7.76 -11.90
N LEU A 89 -16.07 6.48 -11.66
CA LEU A 89 -15.88 5.86 -10.35
C LEU A 89 -14.45 6.09 -9.86
N LEU A 90 -13.45 5.81 -10.70
CA LEU A 90 -12.04 5.94 -10.36
C LEU A 90 -11.66 7.41 -10.08
N ASP A 91 -11.96 8.33 -10.99
CA ASP A 91 -11.58 9.74 -10.88
C ASP A 91 -12.25 10.42 -9.70
N ALA A 92 -13.57 10.31 -9.59
CA ALA A 92 -14.32 10.97 -8.52
C ALA A 92 -13.89 10.44 -7.14
N ALA A 93 -13.71 9.12 -7.01
CA ALA A 93 -13.27 8.52 -5.75
C ALA A 93 -11.83 8.91 -5.39
N CYS A 94 -10.92 8.93 -6.36
CA CYS A 94 -9.55 9.42 -6.14
C CYS A 94 -9.52 10.89 -5.71
N PHE A 95 -10.32 11.73 -6.35
CA PHE A 95 -10.39 13.16 -6.02
C PHE A 95 -10.94 13.37 -4.60
N LEU A 96 -12.03 12.68 -4.25
CA LEU A 96 -12.61 12.74 -2.91
C LEU A 96 -11.68 12.16 -1.84
N ALA A 97 -10.91 11.11 -2.14
CA ALA A 97 -9.91 10.57 -1.22
C ALA A 97 -8.74 11.56 -0.98
N ALA A 98 -8.39 12.39 -1.97
CA ALA A 98 -7.28 13.34 -1.87
C ALA A 98 -7.69 14.69 -1.28
N TYR A 99 -8.89 15.18 -1.59
CA TYR A 99 -9.33 16.55 -1.30
C TYR A 99 -10.64 16.65 -0.53
N GLY A 100 -11.34 15.52 -0.34
CA GLY A 100 -12.56 15.46 0.46
C GLY A 100 -12.28 15.44 1.95
N THR A 101 -13.32 15.09 2.70
CA THR A 101 -13.30 14.96 4.16
C THR A 101 -13.17 13.49 4.56
N GLU A 102 -12.91 13.21 5.85
CA GLU A 102 -12.91 11.84 6.36
C GLU A 102 -14.24 11.10 6.09
N SER A 103 -15.36 11.83 6.07
CA SER A 103 -16.69 11.28 5.74
C SER A 103 -16.83 10.79 4.31
N ASP A 104 -15.88 11.12 3.42
CA ASP A 104 -15.82 10.65 2.04
C ASP A 104 -15.08 9.31 1.89
N THR A 105 -14.36 8.87 2.91
CA THR A 105 -13.63 7.57 2.91
C THR A 105 -14.53 6.38 2.54
N PRO A 106 -15.77 6.25 3.05
CA PRO A 106 -16.67 5.18 2.64
C PRO A 106 -16.97 5.16 1.14
N PHE A 107 -17.03 6.32 0.48
CA PHE A 107 -17.25 6.39 -0.97
C PHE A 107 -16.04 5.84 -1.75
N ALA A 108 -14.82 6.14 -1.30
CA ALA A 108 -13.61 5.58 -1.91
C ALA A 108 -13.57 4.05 -1.81
N VAL A 109 -13.95 3.50 -0.65
CA VAL A 109 -14.05 2.04 -0.43
C VAL A 109 -15.12 1.42 -1.32
N GLN A 110 -16.32 2.02 -1.39
CA GLN A 110 -17.40 1.52 -2.24
C GLN A 110 -17.03 1.57 -3.72
N ALA A 111 -16.38 2.65 -4.18
CA ALA A 111 -15.89 2.77 -5.54
C ALA A 111 -14.83 1.71 -5.85
N ALA A 112 -13.85 1.51 -4.96
CA ALA A 112 -12.82 0.48 -5.12
C ALA A 112 -13.43 -0.93 -5.22
N LEU A 113 -14.50 -1.22 -4.47
CA LEU A 113 -15.23 -2.50 -4.56
C LEU A 113 -16.05 -2.64 -5.84
N ALA A 114 -16.58 -1.54 -6.38
CA ALA A 114 -17.44 -1.51 -7.56
C ALA A 114 -16.66 -1.48 -8.89
N ILE A 115 -15.39 -1.04 -8.86
CA ILE A 115 -14.53 -1.03 -10.04
C ILE A 115 -14.24 -2.47 -10.50
N ASN A 116 -14.41 -2.71 -11.79
CA ASN A 116 -13.95 -3.92 -12.47
C ASN A 116 -12.43 -3.82 -12.71
N PRO A 117 -11.60 -4.66 -12.06
CA PRO A 117 -10.14 -4.60 -12.19
C PRO A 117 -9.61 -5.02 -13.57
N ASP A 118 -10.49 -5.54 -14.44
CA ASP A 118 -10.17 -5.88 -15.83
C ASP A 118 -10.59 -4.79 -16.82
N ALA A 119 -11.20 -3.71 -16.35
CA ALA A 119 -11.37 -2.51 -17.16
C ALA A 119 -9.99 -1.90 -17.45
N ALA A 120 -9.82 -1.38 -18.67
CA ALA A 120 -8.60 -0.67 -19.07
C ALA A 120 -8.57 0.73 -18.42
N LEU A 121 -8.14 0.77 -17.17
CA LEU A 121 -8.01 1.96 -16.34
C LEU A 121 -6.55 2.37 -16.17
N ASP A 122 -6.33 3.62 -15.78
CA ASP A 122 -5.00 4.11 -15.41
C ASP A 122 -4.49 3.40 -14.15
N GLY A 123 -3.49 2.53 -14.32
CA GLY A 123 -2.91 1.72 -13.24
C GLY A 123 -2.44 2.55 -12.03
N PRO A 124 -1.68 3.65 -12.21
CA PRO A 124 -1.28 4.52 -11.10
C PRO A 124 -2.42 5.17 -10.33
N GLN A 125 -3.50 5.53 -10.99
CA GLN A 125 -4.69 6.06 -10.33
C GLN A 125 -5.47 4.96 -9.61
N LEU A 126 -5.62 3.78 -10.23
CA LEU A 126 -6.24 2.62 -9.58
C LEU A 126 -5.47 2.22 -8.33
N PHE A 127 -4.14 2.22 -8.38
CA PHE A 127 -3.28 1.98 -7.22
C PHE A 127 -3.55 3.01 -6.11
N ARG A 128 -3.59 4.30 -6.45
CA ARG A 128 -3.88 5.37 -5.47
C ARG A 128 -5.23 5.18 -4.79
N LEU A 129 -6.27 4.85 -5.55
CA LEU A 129 -7.59 4.56 -4.98
C LEU A 129 -7.55 3.34 -4.06
N MET A 130 -6.98 2.23 -4.51
CA MET A 130 -6.94 0.97 -3.77
C MET A 130 -6.11 1.10 -2.49
N HIS A 131 -4.98 1.82 -2.56
CA HIS A 131 -4.12 2.11 -1.42
C HIS A 131 -4.81 3.01 -0.38
N ALA A 132 -5.53 4.04 -0.83
CA ALA A 132 -6.35 4.88 0.02
C ALA A 132 -7.51 4.08 0.65
N ALA A 133 -8.25 3.30 -0.13
CA ALA A 133 -9.35 2.46 0.34
C ALA A 133 -8.89 1.38 1.33
N ALA A 134 -7.67 0.85 1.16
CA ALA A 134 -7.07 -0.11 2.09
C ALA A 134 -6.86 0.46 3.51
N ALA A 135 -6.92 1.78 3.70
CA ALA A 135 -6.95 2.41 5.02
C ALA A 135 -8.10 1.88 5.90
N SER A 136 -9.24 1.56 5.29
CA SER A 136 -10.42 1.01 5.97
C SER A 136 -10.21 -0.41 6.49
N ARG A 137 -9.18 -1.11 6.00
CA ARG A 137 -8.92 -2.54 6.26
C ARG A 137 -10.08 -3.46 5.88
N ASP A 138 -10.98 -3.04 4.97
CA ASP A 138 -12.08 -3.86 4.49
C ASP A 138 -11.56 -5.02 3.62
N THR A 139 -11.55 -6.23 4.18
CA THR A 139 -10.99 -7.42 3.52
C THR A 139 -11.70 -7.81 2.22
N ARG A 140 -12.90 -7.26 1.95
CA ARG A 140 -13.57 -7.45 0.65
C ARG A 140 -12.81 -6.84 -0.51
N LEU A 141 -11.85 -5.94 -0.25
CA LEU A 141 -10.97 -5.36 -1.26
C LEU A 141 -9.87 -6.33 -1.72
N LEU A 142 -9.47 -7.31 -0.89
CA LEU A 142 -8.33 -8.20 -1.19
C LEU A 142 -8.49 -8.96 -2.53
N PRO A 143 -9.65 -9.54 -2.87
CA PRO A 143 -9.85 -10.15 -4.19
C PRO A 143 -9.73 -9.16 -5.36
N GLN A 144 -10.08 -7.89 -5.17
CA GLN A 144 -9.89 -6.85 -6.19
C GLN A 144 -8.41 -6.51 -6.34
N VAL A 145 -7.67 -6.44 -5.23
CA VAL A 145 -6.22 -6.25 -5.22
C VAL A 145 -5.51 -7.42 -5.93
N ASP A 146 -5.96 -8.67 -5.69
CA ASP A 146 -5.41 -9.85 -6.36
C ASP A 146 -5.49 -9.72 -7.89
N ARG A 147 -6.69 -9.38 -8.39
CA ARG A 147 -6.97 -9.28 -9.84
C ARG A 147 -6.28 -8.09 -10.48
N ALA A 148 -6.19 -6.96 -9.79
CA ALA A 148 -5.59 -5.75 -10.35
C ALA A 148 -4.06 -5.70 -10.25
N PHE A 149 -3.45 -6.27 -9.21
CA PHE A 149 -2.02 -6.07 -8.89
C PHE A 149 -1.22 -7.32 -8.57
N LEU A 150 -1.83 -8.39 -8.03
CA LEU A 150 -1.07 -9.61 -7.73
C LEU A 150 -0.78 -10.41 -9.00
N ARG A 151 -1.79 -10.53 -9.87
CA ARG A 151 -1.73 -11.30 -11.12
C ARG A 151 -1.22 -10.48 -12.32
N LYS A 152 -0.93 -9.20 -12.13
CA LYS A 152 -0.50 -8.26 -13.16
C LYS A 152 0.81 -7.61 -12.73
N ASP A 153 1.66 -7.26 -13.70
CA ASP A 153 2.89 -6.53 -13.46
C ASP A 153 2.61 -5.03 -13.55
N VAL A 154 2.35 -4.44 -12.39
CA VAL A 154 2.03 -3.01 -12.26
C VAL A 154 3.12 -2.34 -11.45
N SER A 155 3.80 -1.39 -12.08
CA SER A 155 4.75 -0.51 -11.43
C SER A 155 4.23 0.94 -11.43
N ILE A 156 4.60 1.70 -10.40
CA ILE A 156 4.09 3.06 -10.19
C ILE A 156 5.22 4.07 -10.34
N PRO A 157 5.20 4.92 -11.39
CA PRO A 157 6.19 5.98 -11.52
C PRO A 157 5.99 7.03 -10.42
N LEU A 158 7.10 7.52 -9.87
CA LEU A 158 7.17 8.62 -8.92
C LEU A 158 7.99 9.77 -9.54
N PRO A 159 7.38 10.60 -10.41
CA PRO A 159 8.10 11.61 -11.18
C PRO A 159 8.89 12.60 -10.33
N GLN A 160 8.34 12.99 -9.17
CA GLN A 160 8.99 13.92 -8.24
C GLN A 160 10.27 13.34 -7.61
N GLN A 161 10.40 12.01 -7.58
CA GLN A 161 11.56 11.31 -7.02
C GLN A 161 12.50 10.76 -8.10
N GLY A 162 12.16 10.91 -9.38
CA GLY A 162 12.91 10.31 -10.49
C GLY A 162 13.03 8.78 -10.36
N SER A 163 12.05 8.11 -9.75
CA SER A 163 12.08 6.68 -9.48
C SER A 163 10.73 6.02 -9.75
N THR A 164 10.69 4.70 -9.65
CA THR A 164 9.49 3.87 -9.83
C THR A 164 9.38 2.91 -8.65
N ILE A 165 8.16 2.69 -8.15
CA ILE A 165 7.87 1.58 -7.25
C ILE A 165 7.63 0.35 -8.12
N ASP A 166 8.43 -0.68 -7.92
CA ASP A 166 8.31 -1.95 -8.64
C ASP A 166 7.06 -2.75 -8.23
N GLU A 167 6.81 -3.87 -8.91
CA GLU A 167 5.61 -4.66 -8.72
C GLU A 167 5.52 -5.23 -7.29
N THR A 168 6.66 -5.63 -6.71
CA THR A 168 6.74 -6.14 -5.33
C THR A 168 6.41 -5.04 -4.33
N GLY A 169 6.96 -3.84 -4.51
CA GLY A 169 6.68 -2.68 -3.68
C GLY A 169 5.22 -2.26 -3.74
N VAL A 170 4.62 -2.25 -4.93
CA VAL A 170 3.18 -1.97 -5.11
C VAL A 170 2.33 -2.95 -4.33
N ARG A 171 2.58 -4.25 -4.50
CA ARG A 171 1.85 -5.30 -3.79
C ARG A 171 2.07 -5.18 -2.27
N ALA A 172 3.29 -4.95 -1.81
CA ALA A 172 3.59 -4.78 -0.39
C ALA A 172 2.86 -3.58 0.23
N LEU A 173 2.83 -2.44 -0.46
CA LEU A 173 2.08 -1.26 -0.02
C LEU A 173 0.57 -1.50 0.03
N LEU A 174 0.01 -2.34 -0.85
CA LEU A 174 -1.42 -2.67 -0.82
C LEU A 174 -1.74 -3.67 0.29
N TYR A 175 -1.08 -4.83 0.33
CA TYR A 175 -1.37 -5.87 1.31
C TYR A 175 -0.98 -5.49 2.73
N GLY A 176 0.12 -4.75 2.91
CA GLY A 176 0.59 -4.31 4.21
C GLY A 176 -0.40 -3.42 4.96
N ARG A 177 -1.25 -2.67 4.24
CA ARG A 177 -2.32 -1.83 4.85
C ARG A 177 -3.37 -2.64 5.62
N PHE A 178 -3.57 -3.91 5.24
CA PHE A 178 -4.49 -4.83 5.89
C PHE A 178 -3.86 -5.55 7.09
N GLY A 179 -2.57 -5.34 7.37
CA GLY A 179 -1.84 -5.99 8.46
C GLY A 179 -1.97 -7.52 8.42
N ALA A 180 -2.30 -8.12 9.58
CA ALA A 180 -2.46 -9.57 9.71
C ALA A 180 -3.55 -10.18 8.81
N ALA A 181 -4.55 -9.40 8.37
CA ALA A 181 -5.54 -9.90 7.42
C ALA A 181 -4.95 -10.04 6.01
N GLY A 182 -4.14 -9.07 5.58
CA GLY A 182 -3.43 -9.12 4.30
C GLY A 182 -2.40 -10.26 4.27
N GLU A 183 -1.64 -10.42 5.36
CA GLU A 183 -0.69 -11.53 5.49
C GLU A 183 -1.39 -12.89 5.37
N ARG A 184 -2.47 -13.12 6.12
CA ARG A 184 -3.22 -14.39 6.05
C ARG A 184 -3.79 -14.66 4.66
N HIS A 185 -4.28 -13.62 3.99
CA HIS A 185 -4.78 -13.73 2.63
C HIS A 185 -3.65 -14.14 1.66
N LEU A 186 -2.50 -13.48 1.72
CA LEU A 186 -1.32 -13.84 0.94
C LEU A 186 -0.85 -15.28 1.22
N ALA A 187 -0.75 -15.69 2.48
CA ALA A 187 -0.37 -17.05 2.85
C ALA A 187 -1.31 -18.11 2.23
N ALA A 188 -2.60 -17.81 2.09
CA ALA A 188 -3.54 -18.70 1.40
C ALA A 188 -3.30 -18.79 -0.12
N GLN A 189 -2.79 -17.72 -0.74
CA GLN A 189 -2.47 -17.68 -2.18
C GLN A 189 -1.21 -18.48 -2.56
N LEU A 190 -0.36 -18.85 -1.60
CA LEU A 190 0.84 -19.67 -1.85
C LEU A 190 0.55 -21.05 -2.49
N ARG A 191 -0.70 -21.52 -2.41
CA ARG A 191 -1.15 -22.77 -3.04
C ARG A 191 -1.35 -22.65 -4.55
N ASP A 192 -1.52 -21.43 -5.07
CA ASP A 192 -1.65 -21.18 -6.50
C ASP A 192 -0.24 -20.97 -7.09
N PRO A 193 0.28 -21.91 -7.90
CA PRO A 193 1.63 -21.81 -8.45
C PRO A 193 1.80 -20.58 -9.37
N ALA A 194 0.72 -20.04 -9.93
CA ALA A 194 0.79 -18.86 -10.80
C ALA A 194 1.15 -17.58 -10.03
N VAL A 195 0.91 -17.54 -8.71
CA VAL A 195 1.18 -16.37 -7.87
C VAL A 195 2.10 -16.68 -6.68
N ALA A 196 2.54 -17.92 -6.49
CA ALA A 196 3.40 -18.30 -5.37
C ALA A 196 4.68 -17.44 -5.27
N LYS A 197 5.36 -17.17 -6.40
CA LYS A 197 6.58 -16.34 -6.45
C LYS A 197 6.32 -14.89 -6.01
N PRO A 198 5.40 -14.13 -6.63
CA PRO A 198 5.13 -12.76 -6.20
C PRO A 198 4.58 -12.69 -4.77
N VAL A 199 3.80 -13.69 -4.32
CA VAL A 199 3.35 -13.76 -2.93
C VAL A 199 4.52 -13.92 -1.96
N LEU A 200 5.49 -14.81 -2.24
CA LEU A 200 6.69 -14.96 -1.43
C LEU A 200 7.52 -13.66 -1.37
N ASP A 201 7.67 -12.97 -2.49
CA ASP A 201 8.40 -11.70 -2.56
C ASP A 201 7.73 -10.62 -1.69
N VAL A 202 6.39 -10.56 -1.68
CA VAL A 202 5.64 -9.64 -0.82
C VAL A 202 5.72 -10.03 0.65
N LEU A 203 5.62 -11.32 0.97
CA LEU A 203 5.70 -11.82 2.34
C LEU A 203 7.05 -11.53 3.00
N GLN A 204 8.13 -11.37 2.24
CA GLN A 204 9.41 -10.92 2.80
C GLN A 204 9.33 -9.52 3.45
N LEU A 205 8.42 -8.67 2.97
CA LEU A 205 8.22 -7.30 3.48
C LEU A 205 7.09 -7.22 4.52
N VAL A 206 5.95 -7.85 4.21
CA VAL A 206 4.72 -7.72 5.03
C VAL A 206 4.54 -8.84 6.05
N GLY A 207 5.21 -9.98 5.83
CA GLY A 207 4.98 -11.20 6.59
C GLY A 207 5.57 -11.17 8.00
N SER A 208 5.25 -12.22 8.74
CA SER A 208 5.68 -12.48 10.10
C SER A 208 5.82 -13.99 10.30
N PRO A 209 6.24 -14.46 11.51
CA PRO A 209 6.26 -15.88 11.82
C PRO A 209 4.92 -16.59 11.60
N ALA A 210 3.79 -15.86 11.61
CA ALA A 210 2.46 -16.43 11.34
C ALA A 210 2.33 -17.08 9.95
N SER A 211 3.13 -16.67 8.96
CA SER A 211 3.14 -17.27 7.62
C SER A 211 4.07 -18.49 7.48
N VAL A 212 4.89 -18.80 8.49
CA VAL A 212 5.84 -19.93 8.45
C VAL A 212 5.17 -21.25 8.07
N PRO A 213 4.02 -21.65 8.67
CA PRO A 213 3.39 -22.94 8.32
C PRO A 213 2.98 -23.05 6.85
N ALA A 214 2.61 -21.94 6.22
CA ALA A 214 2.24 -21.94 4.81
C ALA A 214 3.47 -21.96 3.88
N VAL A 215 4.53 -21.24 4.25
CA VAL A 215 5.77 -21.17 3.46
C VAL A 215 6.62 -22.43 3.60
N GLU A 216 6.62 -23.08 4.77
CA GLU A 216 7.38 -24.31 5.01
C GLU A 216 7.01 -25.42 4.02
N LEU A 217 5.73 -25.52 3.63
CA LEU A 217 5.26 -26.49 2.65
C LEU A 217 5.95 -26.34 1.27
N LEU A 218 6.41 -25.13 0.94
CA LEU A 218 7.07 -24.82 -0.32
C LEU A 218 8.55 -25.23 -0.33
N LEU A 219 9.12 -25.62 0.81
CA LEU A 219 10.47 -26.20 0.86
C LEU A 219 10.57 -27.56 0.15
N GLN A 220 9.43 -28.17 -0.20
CA GLN A 220 9.36 -29.39 -1.01
C GLN A 220 9.14 -29.11 -2.51
N SER A 221 9.11 -27.83 -2.92
CA SER A 221 8.92 -27.46 -4.32
C SER A 221 10.10 -27.92 -5.18
N ALA A 222 9.80 -28.52 -6.34
CA ALA A 222 10.79 -28.80 -7.37
C ALA A 222 11.21 -27.54 -8.15
N ASP A 223 10.43 -26.46 -8.08
CA ASP A 223 10.79 -25.16 -8.64
C ASP A 223 11.81 -24.46 -7.72
N MET A 224 13.05 -24.36 -8.20
CA MET A 224 14.17 -23.74 -7.49
C MET A 224 13.93 -22.27 -7.13
N GLU A 225 13.17 -21.53 -7.91
CA GLU A 225 12.85 -20.13 -7.60
C GLU A 225 11.84 -20.02 -6.45
N ILE A 226 10.91 -20.96 -6.35
CA ILE A 226 9.98 -21.05 -5.22
C ILE A 226 10.75 -21.49 -3.97
N PHE A 227 11.59 -22.52 -4.09
CA PHE A 227 12.39 -23.02 -2.97
C PHE A 227 13.29 -21.93 -2.37
N THR A 228 14.06 -21.23 -3.21
CA THR A 228 14.98 -20.17 -2.75
C THR A 228 14.24 -18.99 -2.13
N ARG A 229 13.10 -18.57 -2.69
CA ARG A 229 12.25 -17.52 -2.09
C ARG A 229 11.63 -17.94 -0.77
N ALA A 230 11.18 -19.19 -0.64
CA ALA A 230 10.65 -19.73 0.61
C ALA A 230 11.73 -19.74 1.70
N VAL A 231 12.95 -20.20 1.36
CA VAL A 231 14.10 -20.13 2.27
C VAL A 231 14.40 -18.68 2.68
N ASN A 232 14.44 -17.74 1.72
CA ASN A 232 14.67 -16.33 2.01
C ASN A 232 13.62 -15.73 2.95
N PHE A 233 12.33 -16.05 2.74
CA PHE A 233 11.27 -15.64 3.65
C PHE A 233 11.51 -16.17 5.08
N LEU A 234 11.80 -17.46 5.23
CA LEU A 234 11.98 -18.09 6.55
C LEU A 234 13.16 -17.48 7.32
N VAL A 235 14.22 -17.07 6.62
CA VAL A 235 15.35 -16.36 7.23
C VAL A 235 15.01 -14.92 7.60
N ARG A 236 14.33 -14.18 6.71
CA ARG A 236 14.15 -12.73 6.84
C ARG A 236 12.94 -12.34 7.71
N ALA A 237 11.85 -13.09 7.64
CA ALA A 237 10.58 -12.76 8.27
C ALA A 237 10.01 -13.89 9.15
N GLY A 238 10.57 -15.11 9.05
CA GLY A 238 10.10 -16.28 9.81
C GLY A 238 10.49 -16.30 11.29
N GLY A 239 11.43 -15.45 11.73
CA GLY A 239 11.92 -15.46 13.10
C GLY A 239 12.47 -16.83 13.52
N PRO A 240 12.48 -17.14 14.84
CA PRO A 240 12.90 -18.43 15.34
C PRO A 240 12.19 -19.63 14.72
N GLN A 241 10.88 -19.52 14.45
CA GLN A 241 10.10 -20.59 13.83
C GLN A 241 10.61 -20.88 12.40
N GLY A 242 10.96 -19.84 11.64
CA GLY A 242 11.55 -20.00 10.32
C GLY A 242 12.92 -20.67 10.37
N ARG A 243 13.77 -20.29 11.34
CA ARG A 243 15.06 -20.97 11.57
C ARG A 243 14.87 -22.45 11.94
N GLU A 244 13.94 -22.75 12.82
CA GLU A 244 13.61 -24.13 13.24
C GLU A 244 13.14 -24.96 12.04
N ALA A 245 12.24 -24.43 11.21
CA ALA A 245 11.76 -25.10 9.99
C ALA A 245 12.92 -25.41 9.03
N LEU A 246 13.83 -24.46 8.81
CA LEU A 246 15.00 -24.68 7.97
C LEU A 246 15.96 -25.73 8.57
N LEU A 247 16.23 -25.69 9.87
CA LEU A 247 17.09 -26.69 10.52
C LEU A 247 16.47 -28.09 10.51
N ALA A 248 15.14 -28.19 10.55
CA ALA A 248 14.39 -29.44 10.44
C ALA A 248 14.34 -30.01 9.01
N LEU A 249 14.52 -29.17 7.98
CA LEU A 249 14.50 -29.59 6.57
C LEU A 249 15.58 -30.65 6.32
N LYS A 250 15.18 -31.85 5.89
CA LYS A 250 16.10 -32.93 5.56
C LYS A 250 16.63 -32.75 4.13
N PRO A 251 17.95 -32.80 3.89
CA PRO A 251 18.48 -32.71 2.53
C PRO A 251 18.08 -33.90 1.65
N GLN A 252 17.73 -35.04 2.26
CA GLN A 252 17.21 -36.20 1.52
C GLN A 252 15.86 -35.85 0.88
N GLY A 253 15.79 -35.90 -0.45
CA GLY A 253 14.58 -35.59 -1.22
C GLY A 253 14.62 -34.23 -1.95
N LEU A 254 15.58 -33.37 -1.62
CA LEU A 254 15.82 -32.14 -2.36
C LEU A 254 16.59 -32.42 -3.67
N SER A 255 16.43 -31.56 -4.67
CA SER A 255 17.26 -31.59 -5.88
C SER A 255 18.73 -31.31 -5.55
N LYS A 256 19.64 -31.68 -6.46
CA LYS A 256 21.07 -31.40 -6.27
C LYS A 256 21.35 -29.91 -6.14
N GLU A 257 20.66 -29.09 -6.95
CA GLU A 257 20.78 -27.64 -6.90
C GLU A 257 20.28 -27.08 -5.56
N ALA A 258 19.15 -27.58 -5.05
CA ALA A 258 18.60 -27.19 -3.75
C ALA A 258 19.55 -27.53 -2.60
N VAL A 259 20.17 -28.71 -2.62
CA VAL A 259 21.18 -29.10 -1.62
C VAL A 259 22.41 -28.19 -1.69
N GLN A 260 22.92 -27.89 -2.88
CA GLN A 260 24.07 -27.00 -3.06
C GLN A 260 23.80 -25.58 -2.55
N PHE A 261 22.62 -25.04 -2.83
CA PHE A 261 22.19 -23.73 -2.33
C PHE A 261 22.01 -23.73 -0.80
N PHE A 262 21.35 -24.75 -0.25
CA PHE A 262 20.92 -24.74 1.15
C PHE A 262 22.02 -25.13 2.15
N THR A 263 22.96 -25.99 1.76
CA THR A 263 23.96 -26.54 2.68
C THR A 263 24.83 -25.47 3.38
N PRO A 264 25.40 -24.47 2.67
CA PRO A 264 26.18 -23.40 3.33
C PRO A 264 25.33 -22.58 4.30
N MET A 265 24.08 -22.30 3.93
CA MET A 265 23.15 -21.53 4.74
C MET A 265 22.76 -22.27 6.02
N ARG A 266 22.52 -23.58 5.95
CA ARG A 266 22.23 -24.42 7.13
C ARG A 266 23.37 -24.38 8.14
N LEU A 267 24.62 -24.41 7.69
CA LEU A 267 25.78 -24.30 8.58
C LEU A 267 25.82 -22.95 9.31
N GLN A 268 25.48 -21.86 8.61
CA GLN A 268 25.37 -20.52 9.21
C GLN A 268 24.20 -20.44 10.20
N LEU A 269 23.03 -20.98 9.85
CA LEU A 269 21.84 -20.99 10.72
C LEU A 269 22.05 -21.81 12.00
N ALA A 270 22.93 -22.82 11.99
CA ALA A 270 23.27 -23.58 13.18
C ALA A 270 24.09 -22.77 14.21
N GLN A 271 24.75 -21.69 13.78
CA GLN A 271 25.46 -20.79 14.68
C GLN A 271 24.47 -19.85 15.40
N PRO A 272 24.79 -19.40 16.64
CA PRO A 272 24.01 -18.34 17.28
C PRO A 272 24.09 -17.05 16.44
N PRO A 273 23.00 -16.26 16.36
CA PRO A 273 23.00 -15.02 15.59
C PRO A 273 24.06 -14.05 16.14
N ALA A 274 24.87 -13.49 15.25
CA ALA A 274 25.91 -12.53 15.62
C ALA A 274 25.26 -11.25 16.19
N PRO A 275 25.83 -10.63 17.24
CA PRO A 275 25.35 -9.36 17.74
C PRO A 275 25.47 -8.29 16.64
N GLN A 276 24.41 -7.51 16.43
CA GLN A 276 24.43 -6.42 15.46
C GLN A 276 25.45 -5.35 15.89
N ALA A 277 26.33 -4.94 14.99
CA ALA A 277 27.23 -3.81 15.23
C ALA A 277 26.44 -2.48 15.20
N GLY A 278 26.75 -1.56 16.11
CA GLY A 278 26.04 -0.29 16.24
C GLY A 278 26.87 0.76 16.98
N LYS A 279 26.43 2.02 16.94
CA LYS A 279 27.13 3.16 17.57
C LYS A 279 27.13 3.14 19.10
N GLY A 280 26.57 2.11 19.72
CA GLY A 280 26.53 1.88 21.16
C GLY A 280 25.11 1.75 21.70
N ILE A 281 25.01 1.34 22.96
CA ILE A 281 23.73 1.16 23.65
C ILE A 281 23.21 2.52 24.09
N LEU A 282 22.03 2.91 23.61
CA LEU A 282 21.33 4.10 24.09
C LEU A 282 20.56 3.81 25.40
N PRO A 283 20.37 4.82 26.26
CA PRO A 283 19.47 4.70 27.41
C PRO A 283 18.04 4.35 26.97
N ASP A 284 17.33 3.53 27.75
CA ASP A 284 15.97 3.07 27.42
C ASP A 284 14.97 4.23 27.20
N ALA A 285 15.09 5.31 27.95
CA ALA A 285 14.25 6.51 27.77
C ALA A 285 14.46 7.15 26.39
N GLU A 286 15.70 7.16 25.90
CA GLU A 286 16.03 7.69 24.58
C GLU A 286 15.52 6.76 23.47
N VAL A 287 15.61 5.45 23.64
CA VAL A 287 15.05 4.48 22.69
C VAL A 287 13.53 4.61 22.61
N ARG A 288 12.84 4.77 23.76
CA ARG A 288 11.39 5.03 23.76
C ARG A 288 11.03 6.31 23.03
N ARG A 289 11.80 7.39 23.22
CA ARG A 289 11.64 8.65 22.50
C ARG A 289 11.81 8.46 20.99
N GLN A 290 12.83 7.72 20.55
CA GLN A 290 13.03 7.42 19.12
C GLN A 290 11.86 6.64 18.53
N LEU A 291 11.36 5.61 19.23
CA LEU A 291 10.18 4.86 18.81
C LEU A 291 8.92 5.75 18.75
N GLU A 292 8.77 6.71 19.67
CA GLU A 292 7.65 7.69 19.63
C GLU A 292 7.75 8.58 18.41
N VAL A 293 8.94 9.09 18.10
CA VAL A 293 9.21 9.88 16.89
C VAL A 293 8.91 9.07 15.63
N LEU A 294 9.33 7.80 15.57
CA LEU A 294 9.01 6.90 14.45
C LEU A 294 7.48 6.73 14.31
N GLU A 295 6.75 6.44 15.40
CA GLU A 295 5.29 6.28 15.35
C GLU A 295 4.58 7.57 14.90
N ALA A 296 5.04 8.73 15.39
CA ALA A 296 4.48 10.04 15.07
C ALA A 296 4.74 10.45 13.60
N ASN A 297 5.94 10.17 13.08
CA ASN A 297 6.34 10.53 11.71
C ASN A 297 6.01 9.45 10.67
N GLY A 298 5.05 8.57 10.95
CA GLY A 298 4.60 7.56 9.98
C GLY A 298 5.66 6.49 9.65
N GLY A 299 6.54 6.21 10.60
CA GLY A 299 7.58 5.18 10.55
C GLY A 299 8.82 5.54 9.74
N HIS A 300 9.11 6.83 9.60
CA HIS A 300 10.26 7.32 8.85
C HIS A 300 11.55 7.38 9.69
N TYR A 301 12.63 6.73 9.25
CA TYR A 301 13.88 6.58 10.03
C TYR A 301 14.87 7.76 9.95
N ALA A 302 14.49 8.93 9.45
CA ALA A 302 15.40 10.09 9.44
C ALA A 302 15.92 10.42 10.84
N GLY A 303 17.25 10.32 11.01
CA GLY A 303 17.93 10.61 12.27
C GLY A 303 17.78 9.55 13.36
N VAL A 304 17.19 8.38 13.06
CA VAL A 304 17.07 7.25 13.98
C VAL A 304 18.08 6.18 13.63
N ASP A 305 18.79 5.64 14.62
CA ASP A 305 19.73 4.53 14.44
C ASP A 305 19.03 3.19 14.77
N PRO A 306 18.69 2.35 13.76
CA PRO A 306 18.05 1.06 14.01
C PRO A 306 18.85 0.15 14.95
N SER A 307 20.19 0.21 14.89
CA SER A 307 21.06 -0.64 15.71
C SER A 307 20.91 -0.35 17.20
N ALA A 308 20.66 0.91 17.56
CA ALA A 308 20.43 1.30 18.95
C ALA A 308 19.12 0.72 19.50
N ILE A 309 18.07 0.65 18.67
CA ILE A 309 16.80 0.00 19.03
C ILE A 309 17.04 -1.51 19.23
N ALA A 310 17.73 -2.14 18.28
CA ALA A 310 18.06 -3.57 18.31
C ALA A 310 18.93 -4.00 19.51
N GLN A 311 19.73 -3.08 20.06
CA GLN A 311 20.60 -3.31 21.24
C GLN A 311 19.98 -2.84 22.57
N SER A 312 18.82 -2.17 22.56
CA SER A 312 18.21 -1.60 23.77
C SER A 312 17.86 -2.65 24.83
N ARG A 313 17.75 -2.26 26.10
CA ARG A 313 17.35 -3.17 27.19
C ARG A 313 15.84 -3.24 27.40
N LEU A 314 15.08 -2.54 26.57
CA LEU A 314 13.63 -2.55 26.60
C LEU A 314 13.08 -3.98 26.49
N PRO A 315 11.93 -4.27 27.15
CA PRO A 315 11.26 -5.56 27.05
C PRO A 315 11.03 -5.96 25.59
N LYS A 316 11.35 -7.21 25.25
CA LYS A 316 11.17 -7.78 23.89
C LYS A 316 9.76 -7.52 23.35
N GLN A 317 8.74 -7.76 24.17
CA GLN A 317 7.34 -7.59 23.76
C GLN A 317 6.99 -6.12 23.47
N GLU A 318 7.49 -5.18 24.28
CA GLU A 318 7.32 -3.74 24.05
C GLU A 318 7.89 -3.36 22.68
N LEU A 319 9.11 -3.80 22.36
CA LEU A 319 9.74 -3.52 21.06
C LEU A 319 8.96 -4.13 19.89
N LEU A 320 8.56 -5.40 19.98
CA LEU A 320 7.82 -6.07 18.90
C LEU A 320 6.49 -5.37 18.59
N GLU A 321 5.71 -5.02 19.62
CA GLU A 321 4.43 -4.34 19.44
C GLU A 321 4.59 -2.95 18.82
N ARG A 322 5.57 -2.17 19.30
CA ARG A 322 5.84 -0.82 18.79
C ARG A 322 6.35 -0.86 17.34
N LEU A 323 7.31 -1.72 17.04
CA LEU A 323 7.85 -1.88 15.69
C LEU A 323 6.79 -2.41 14.71
N ALA A 324 5.88 -3.29 15.15
CA ALA A 324 4.76 -3.73 14.31
C ALA A 324 3.85 -2.55 13.93
N ARG A 325 3.49 -1.68 14.89
CA ARG A 325 2.71 -0.46 14.61
C ARG A 325 3.45 0.52 13.70
N ILE A 326 4.76 0.69 13.90
CA ILE A 326 5.61 1.51 13.02
C ILE A 326 5.56 0.98 11.58
N ARG A 327 5.74 -0.33 11.39
CA ARG A 327 5.65 -0.96 10.08
C ARG A 327 4.28 -0.76 9.42
N GLU A 328 3.20 -0.97 10.17
CA GLU A 328 1.82 -0.73 9.69
C GLU A 328 1.59 0.72 9.23
N ARG A 329 2.18 1.69 9.94
CA ARG A 329 2.11 3.12 9.56
C ARG A 329 2.93 3.41 8.31
N SER A 330 4.11 2.80 8.15
CA SER A 330 4.95 2.99 6.96
C SER A 330 4.24 2.56 5.68
N PHE A 331 3.41 1.51 5.70
CA PHE A 331 2.61 1.13 4.52
C PHE A 331 1.64 2.22 4.06
N ALA A 332 1.29 3.20 4.89
CA ALA A 332 0.46 4.33 4.50
C ALA A 332 1.16 5.33 3.57
N ARG A 333 2.49 5.24 3.43
CA ARG A 333 3.29 6.11 2.57
C ARG A 333 3.64 5.37 1.28
N ALA A 334 3.05 5.77 0.17
CA ALA A 334 3.32 5.15 -1.13
C ALA A 334 4.60 5.70 -1.79
N THR A 335 5.76 5.43 -1.18
CA THR A 335 7.08 5.89 -1.66
C THR A 335 8.13 4.79 -1.55
N ASN A 336 9.22 4.90 -2.33
CA ASN A 336 10.37 3.98 -2.23
C ASN A 336 11.09 4.08 -0.88
N GLU A 337 11.13 5.28 -0.30
CA GLU A 337 11.64 5.51 1.06
C GLU A 337 10.84 4.73 2.11
N ALA A 338 9.51 4.72 2.00
CA ALA A 338 8.67 3.95 2.92
C ALA A 338 8.93 2.44 2.81
N LEU A 339 9.20 1.92 1.61
CA LEU A 339 9.60 0.52 1.42
C LEU A 339 10.94 0.20 2.11
N ALA A 340 11.91 1.10 2.04
CA ALA A 340 13.17 0.96 2.76
C ALA A 340 12.98 1.02 4.29
N ASP A 341 12.10 1.91 4.77
CA ASP A 341 11.73 2.00 6.19
C ASP A 341 11.00 0.71 6.66
N ILE A 342 10.15 0.12 5.82
CA ILE A 342 9.47 -1.17 6.07
C ILE A 342 10.50 -2.28 6.18
N ASP A 343 11.45 -2.36 5.25
CA ASP A 343 12.50 -3.38 5.24
C ASP A 343 13.36 -3.30 6.51
N THR A 344 13.76 -2.08 6.88
CA THR A 344 14.48 -1.79 8.13
C THR A 344 13.69 -2.25 9.35
N THR A 345 12.39 -1.93 9.41
CA THR A 345 11.53 -2.33 10.54
C THR A 345 11.33 -3.85 10.59
N SER A 346 11.18 -4.51 9.45
CA SER A 346 11.08 -5.97 9.36
C SER A 346 12.37 -6.66 9.81
N ALA A 347 13.53 -6.12 9.44
CA ALA A 347 14.83 -6.61 9.93
C ALA A 347 14.96 -6.44 11.45
N LEU A 348 14.50 -5.32 12.02
CA LEU A 348 14.46 -5.11 13.47
C LEU A 348 13.52 -6.09 14.15
N LEU A 349 12.30 -6.26 13.65
CA LEU A 349 11.33 -7.23 14.19
C LEU A 349 11.93 -8.64 14.24
N ASN A 350 12.58 -9.06 13.14
CA ASN A 350 13.25 -10.35 13.06
C ASN A 350 14.39 -10.43 14.10
N ALA A 351 15.27 -9.44 14.17
CA ALA A 351 16.37 -9.41 15.14
C ALA A 351 15.90 -9.46 16.60
N ILE A 352 14.88 -8.67 16.96
CA ILE A 352 14.28 -8.66 18.29
C ILE A 352 13.63 -10.01 18.62
N SER A 353 13.06 -10.70 17.62
CA SER A 353 12.42 -12.00 17.83
C SER A 353 13.38 -13.09 18.32
N TYR A 354 14.69 -12.96 18.07
CA TYR A 354 15.74 -13.86 18.57
C TYR A 354 16.24 -13.52 19.97
N ARG A 355 15.82 -12.41 20.59
CA ARG A 355 16.24 -12.10 21.97
C ARG A 355 15.80 -13.21 22.93
N ASN A 356 16.73 -13.60 23.80
CA ASN A 356 16.59 -14.61 24.86
C ASN A 356 16.44 -16.06 24.36
N GLN A 357 16.92 -16.34 23.14
CA GLN A 357 17.24 -17.68 22.65
C GLN A 357 18.75 -17.86 22.61
#